data_AF-Q08WI6-F1
#
_entry.id   AF-Q08WI6-F1
#
_cell.length_a   1.000
_cell.length_b   1.000
_cell.length_c   1.000
_cell.angle_alpha   90.00
_cell.angle_beta   90.00
_cell.angle_gamma   90.00
#
_symmetry.space_group_name_H-M   'P 1'
#
loop_
_entity.id
_entity.type
_entity.pdbx_description
1 polymer ?
#
loop_
_entity_poly.entity_id
_entity_poly.type
_entity_poly.pdbx_seq_one_letter_code
_entity_poly.pdbx_strand_id
1 'polypeptide(L)'
;MKTYRFVAALTVLSAAAVAGVGCGEEARGEAEAALATAQAPLACTTRIVYGDAWIHPGHPEQFDIADGQVTWDGTCVNEGSNSYAVLSNGWKPYFTGNNACVMSFDSNCAGAPACSTRVTYGPKWIHANPGTYDDVAGRVFWDRACVNESPNSYATLSNGWKPYFTGANGCAMTFRYTGCGGLYRNPVFPNDCADPGVIFDGGKYIAVCTSGGAANAFPIRTSSDLVTWTQAGFIFPSGKKPAWTSSDFWAPEIHRVGSRYIAYYTARATNGVLSIGAATAASPLGPFTDLGRPLIQDATMGMIDATFFTDTAGTKYLVWKADGNAVGQKTPIYGQALSADGLSLTGARQTLITNDRSWEGGVVEAPWVVAKDGYYYLFYSGNAYYNGTYAIGVARATSPLGPYTKASAPILKTVPGWEGPGHGSVVTSPSGTSVMVYHAWNSAHTARVMLVDAIVWSNGWPSMPAAPSVSSRPMP
;
A
#
# COMPACT_ATOMS: atom_id res chain seq x y z
N MET A 1 -9.37 51.95 -7.73
CA MET A 1 -10.10 53.07 -8.37
C MET A 1 -10.71 52.54 -9.68
N LYS A 2 -11.80 53.15 -10.18
CA LYS A 2 -12.65 52.72 -11.31
C LYS A 2 -13.65 51.59 -11.04
N THR A 3 -14.89 52.03 -10.99
CA THR A 3 -16.19 51.39 -11.27
C THR A 3 -16.22 50.74 -12.69
N TYR A 4 -17.24 49.97 -13.11
CA TYR A 4 -18.63 50.39 -13.37
C TYR A 4 -19.70 49.28 -13.30
N ARG A 5 -20.98 49.71 -13.31
CA ARG A 5 -22.22 48.89 -13.36
C ARG A 5 -22.95 49.09 -14.70
N PHE A 6 -23.64 48.05 -15.20
CA PHE A 6 -24.96 48.06 -15.89
C PHE A 6 -25.54 46.62 -15.77
N VAL A 7 -26.81 46.27 -15.50
CA VAL A 7 -28.14 46.92 -15.32
C VAL A 7 -29.13 46.77 -16.50
N ALA A 8 -30.23 46.06 -16.22
CA ALA A 8 -31.53 45.94 -16.93
C ALA A 8 -31.60 45.19 -18.30
N ALA A 9 -32.76 44.74 -18.81
CA ALA A 9 -33.98 44.04 -18.28
C ALA A 9 -35.07 43.96 -19.40
N LEU A 10 -36.28 43.45 -19.09
CA LEU A 10 -37.54 43.42 -19.88
C LEU A 10 -37.60 42.33 -21.00
N THR A 11 -38.46 41.28 -20.94
CA THR A 11 -39.95 41.13 -21.11
C THR A 11 -40.40 41.02 -22.59
N VAL A 12 -41.56 40.46 -23.01
CA VAL A 12 -42.92 40.36 -22.40
C VAL A 12 -43.76 39.18 -23.00
N LEU A 13 -45.00 38.97 -22.50
CA LEU A 13 -46.19 38.30 -23.11
C LEU A 13 -46.15 36.75 -23.21
N SER A 14 -47.24 35.96 -23.09
CA SER A 14 -48.69 36.19 -22.76
C SER A 14 -49.44 34.83 -22.66
N ALA A 15 -50.65 34.64 -22.10
CA ALA A 15 -51.45 35.28 -21.03
C ALA A 15 -52.81 34.51 -20.84
N ALA A 16 -53.50 34.68 -19.68
CA ALA A 16 -54.94 34.36 -19.42
C ALA A 16 -55.40 32.86 -19.45
N ALA A 17 -56.49 32.41 -18.77
CA ALA A 17 -57.24 32.94 -17.61
C ALA A 17 -58.20 31.88 -16.96
N VAL A 18 -58.41 32.03 -15.64
CA VAL A 18 -59.62 31.80 -14.80
C VAL A 18 -60.59 30.60 -15.05
N ALA A 19 -60.58 29.68 -14.06
CA ALA A 19 -61.66 28.94 -13.38
C ALA A 19 -63.08 28.68 -13.98
N GLY A 20 -63.61 27.48 -13.65
CA GLY A 20 -65.03 27.11 -13.68
C GLY A 20 -65.33 25.97 -12.67
N VAL A 21 -66.56 25.90 -12.14
CA VAL A 21 -66.98 24.93 -11.10
C VAL A 21 -68.19 24.12 -11.58
N GLY A 22 -68.28 22.84 -11.20
CA GLY A 22 -69.46 22.00 -11.41
C GLY A 22 -69.43 20.74 -10.55
N CYS A 23 -70.55 20.39 -9.91
CA CYS A 23 -70.71 19.21 -9.06
C CYS A 23 -71.68 18.19 -9.71
N GLY A 24 -71.52 16.91 -9.38
CA GLY A 24 -72.41 15.81 -9.75
C GLY A 24 -72.10 14.57 -8.90
N GLU A 25 -73.12 13.77 -8.56
CA GLU A 25 -73.08 12.79 -7.46
C GLU A 25 -72.81 11.33 -7.88
N GLU A 26 -72.77 10.45 -6.87
CA GLU A 26 -72.21 9.09 -6.82
C GLU A 26 -72.87 8.00 -7.68
N ALA A 27 -72.13 6.90 -7.94
CA ALA A 27 -72.63 5.53 -7.73
C ALA A 27 -71.53 4.42 -7.65
N ARG A 28 -71.28 3.93 -6.42
CA ARG A 28 -71.03 2.51 -6.00
C ARG A 28 -70.02 1.58 -6.74
N GLY A 29 -69.03 1.10 -5.96
CA GLY A 29 -68.54 -0.31 -5.96
C GLY A 29 -67.55 -0.75 -7.06
N GLU A 30 -66.66 -1.73 -6.87
CA GLU A 30 -66.23 -2.48 -5.66
C GLU A 30 -64.74 -2.88 -5.78
N ALA A 31 -64.10 -3.09 -4.62
CA ALA A 31 -62.97 -3.99 -4.30
C ALA A 31 -61.68 -4.11 -5.17
N GLU A 32 -60.58 -4.13 -4.41
CA GLU A 32 -59.21 -4.66 -4.60
C GLU A 32 -59.02 -5.80 -5.65
N ALA A 33 -57.84 -6.03 -6.25
CA ALA A 33 -56.49 -5.81 -5.73
C ALA A 33 -55.40 -5.68 -6.84
N ALA A 34 -54.40 -4.82 -6.64
CA ALA A 34 -53.18 -4.75 -7.47
C ALA A 34 -51.96 -4.17 -6.70
N LEU A 35 -51.78 -4.55 -5.44
CA LEU A 35 -50.67 -4.06 -4.60
C LEU A 35 -49.39 -4.89 -4.80
N ALA A 36 -48.45 -4.41 -5.63
CA ALA A 36 -47.00 -4.69 -5.52
C ALA A 36 -46.11 -3.89 -6.50
N THR A 37 -46.31 -2.58 -6.70
CA THR A 37 -45.30 -1.72 -7.37
C THR A 37 -44.14 -1.40 -6.42
N ALA A 38 -43.38 -2.43 -6.05
CA ALA A 38 -42.14 -2.27 -5.31
C ALA A 38 -41.04 -1.70 -6.23
N GLN A 39 -40.84 -0.37 -6.16
CA GLN A 39 -39.52 0.26 -5.97
C GLN A 39 -39.71 1.77 -5.77
N ALA A 40 -39.14 2.34 -4.70
CA ALA A 40 -39.00 3.80 -4.53
C ALA A 40 -37.56 4.18 -4.11
N PRO A 41 -36.56 4.03 -5.00
CA PRO A 41 -35.16 4.35 -4.72
C PRO A 41 -34.81 5.77 -5.23
N LEU A 42 -34.05 6.62 -4.54
CA LEU A 42 -33.41 6.52 -3.23
C LEU A 42 -33.23 7.94 -2.66
N ALA A 43 -33.44 8.11 -1.35
CA ALA A 43 -32.99 9.30 -0.62
C ALA A 43 -31.55 9.08 -0.09
N CYS A 44 -30.61 8.95 -1.03
CA CYS A 44 -29.21 8.51 -0.83
C CYS A 44 -29.03 7.13 -0.15
N THR A 45 -27.80 6.62 -0.14
CA THR A 45 -27.42 5.34 0.48
C THR A 45 -26.06 5.38 1.16
N THR A 46 -25.81 4.37 1.98
CA THR A 46 -24.49 4.01 2.50
C THR A 46 -24.20 2.54 2.23
N ARG A 47 -23.12 2.28 1.50
CA ARG A 47 -22.51 0.95 1.38
C ARG A 47 -21.61 0.72 2.59
N ILE A 48 -21.86 -0.36 3.32
CA ILE A 48 -21.15 -0.72 4.55
C ILE A 48 -20.37 -1.98 4.23
N VAL A 49 -19.03 -1.89 4.09
CA VAL A 49 -18.18 -3.04 3.79
C VAL A 49 -17.48 -3.51 5.06
N TYR A 50 -17.51 -4.81 5.32
CA TYR A 50 -16.99 -5.44 6.54
C TYR A 50 -15.72 -6.24 6.25
N GLY A 51 -14.78 -6.26 7.21
CA GLY A 51 -13.59 -7.12 7.10
C GLY A 51 -13.86 -8.58 7.46
N ASP A 52 -12.97 -9.48 7.04
CA ASP A 52 -13.09 -10.96 7.13
C ASP A 52 -13.41 -11.55 8.52
N ALA A 53 -13.32 -10.77 9.60
CA ALA A 53 -13.77 -11.20 10.91
C ALA A 53 -15.32 -11.22 11.04
N TRP A 54 -16.05 -10.52 10.16
CA TRP A 54 -17.50 -10.36 10.23
C TRP A 54 -18.25 -11.69 10.18
N ILE A 55 -19.19 -11.87 11.10
CA ILE A 55 -20.02 -13.06 11.24
C ILE A 55 -21.28 -12.81 10.40
N HIS A 56 -21.39 -13.51 9.27
CA HIS A 56 -22.33 -13.22 8.18
C HIS A 56 -23.39 -14.33 7.99
N PRO A 57 -24.32 -14.53 8.94
CA PRO A 57 -25.28 -15.64 8.89
C PRO A 57 -26.24 -15.50 7.71
N GLY A 58 -25.96 -16.22 6.61
CA GLY A 58 -26.77 -16.24 5.40
C GLY A 58 -26.47 -15.15 4.38
N HIS A 59 -25.50 -14.26 4.61
CA HIS A 59 -25.13 -13.22 3.64
C HIS A 59 -23.97 -13.68 2.74
N PRO A 60 -24.10 -13.61 1.40
CA PRO A 60 -23.05 -14.06 0.47
C PRO A 60 -21.97 -13.00 0.20
N GLU A 61 -22.27 -11.71 0.42
CA GLU A 61 -21.37 -10.59 0.14
C GLU A 61 -20.83 -9.98 1.44
N GLN A 62 -19.55 -9.55 1.47
CA GLN A 62 -18.95 -8.86 2.63
C GLN A 62 -19.37 -7.39 2.77
N PHE A 63 -20.56 -7.02 2.30
CA PHE A 63 -21.10 -5.67 2.44
C PHE A 63 -22.62 -5.67 2.47
N ASP A 64 -23.18 -4.62 3.07
CA ASP A 64 -24.59 -4.26 3.00
C ASP A 64 -24.76 -2.91 2.28
N ILE A 65 -25.97 -2.65 1.79
CA ILE A 65 -26.40 -1.32 1.33
C ILE A 65 -27.59 -0.91 2.20
N ALA A 66 -27.47 0.22 2.88
CA ALA A 66 -28.51 0.80 3.69
C ALA A 66 -29.00 2.13 3.10
N ASP A 67 -30.29 2.40 3.25
CA ASP A 67 -30.91 3.66 2.84
C ASP A 67 -30.43 4.82 3.73
N GLY A 68 -30.23 5.99 3.13
CA GLY A 68 -29.74 7.18 3.80
C GLY A 68 -28.28 7.11 4.29
N GLN A 69 -27.93 7.99 5.22
CA GLN A 69 -26.59 8.06 5.79
C GLN A 69 -26.48 7.17 7.03
N VAL A 70 -25.67 6.10 6.95
CA VAL A 70 -25.35 5.24 8.09
C VAL A 70 -23.96 5.56 8.61
N THR A 71 -23.86 5.66 9.92
CA THR A 71 -22.61 5.91 10.65
C THR A 71 -22.47 4.93 11.81
N TRP A 72 -21.28 4.83 12.36
CA TRP A 72 -20.98 4.09 13.59
C TRP A 72 -20.28 5.05 14.55
N ASP A 73 -20.48 4.92 15.85
CA ASP A 73 -19.74 5.75 16.82
C ASP A 73 -18.26 5.35 16.93
N GLY A 74 -17.85 4.24 16.31
CA GLY A 74 -16.50 3.68 16.35
C GLY A 74 -16.26 2.73 17.53
N THR A 75 -17.22 2.58 18.45
CA THR A 75 -17.16 1.67 19.60
C THR A 75 -17.36 0.23 19.15
N CYS A 76 -16.33 -0.61 19.29
CA CYS A 76 -16.48 -2.06 19.16
C CYS A 76 -16.72 -2.66 20.55
N VAL A 77 -17.92 -3.17 20.79
CA VAL A 77 -18.33 -3.78 22.06
C VAL A 77 -17.89 -5.25 22.04
N ASN A 78 -17.16 -5.70 23.06
CA ASN A 78 -16.75 -7.11 23.16
C ASN A 78 -17.84 -7.94 23.84
N GLU A 79 -18.17 -9.09 23.27
CA GLU A 79 -19.19 -10.03 23.75
C GLU A 79 -18.65 -11.48 23.66
N GLY A 80 -18.21 -12.01 24.79
CA GLY A 80 -17.62 -13.35 24.89
C GLY A 80 -16.28 -13.46 24.14
N SER A 81 -16.24 -14.27 23.10
CA SER A 81 -15.11 -14.43 22.17
C SER A 81 -15.16 -13.48 20.96
N ASN A 82 -16.24 -12.72 20.84
CA ASN A 82 -16.61 -11.95 19.66
C ASN A 82 -16.70 -10.47 20.01
N SER A 83 -16.94 -9.63 19.01
CA SER A 83 -17.26 -8.22 19.22
C SER A 83 -18.31 -7.73 18.22
N TYR A 84 -18.98 -6.61 18.50
CA TYR A 84 -19.97 -6.02 17.61
C TYR A 84 -19.92 -4.50 17.61
N ALA A 85 -20.40 -3.90 16.52
CA ALA A 85 -20.63 -2.46 16.42
C ALA A 85 -22.13 -2.15 16.58
N VAL A 86 -22.47 -0.90 16.91
CA VAL A 86 -23.85 -0.40 16.83
C VAL A 86 -23.90 0.73 15.82
N LEU A 87 -24.64 0.52 14.73
CA LEU A 87 -24.77 1.49 13.65
C LEU A 87 -25.93 2.47 13.94
N SER A 88 -25.91 3.65 13.33
CA SER A 88 -26.88 4.73 13.56
C SER A 88 -28.31 4.40 13.10
N ASN A 89 -28.49 3.34 12.32
CA ASN A 89 -29.78 2.75 11.94
C ASN A 89 -30.22 1.59 12.87
N GLY A 90 -29.49 1.34 13.97
CA GLY A 90 -29.76 0.26 14.93
C GLY A 90 -29.18 -1.12 14.56
N TRP A 91 -28.60 -1.27 13.36
CA TRP A 91 -27.96 -2.51 12.93
C TRP A 91 -26.77 -2.88 13.84
N LYS A 92 -26.57 -4.17 14.10
CA LYS A 92 -25.45 -4.71 14.89
C LYS A 92 -24.66 -5.78 14.11
N PRO A 93 -23.53 -5.43 13.46
CA PRO A 93 -22.68 -6.41 12.81
C PRO A 93 -21.76 -7.04 13.86
N TYR A 94 -21.76 -8.37 13.93
CA TYR A 94 -20.89 -9.14 14.83
C TYR A 94 -19.60 -9.57 14.12
N PHE A 95 -18.51 -9.72 14.87
CA PHE A 95 -17.17 -10.04 14.39
C PHE A 95 -16.52 -11.07 15.31
N THR A 96 -15.78 -12.00 14.72
CA THR A 96 -15.01 -13.03 15.42
C THR A 96 -13.77 -12.40 16.06
N GLY A 97 -13.58 -12.62 17.36
CA GLY A 97 -12.51 -12.00 18.14
C GLY A 97 -12.89 -10.65 18.75
N ASN A 98 -12.13 -10.26 19.78
CA ASN A 98 -12.32 -9.00 20.51
C ASN A 98 -11.66 -7.83 19.75
N ASN A 99 -12.31 -6.66 19.78
CA ASN A 99 -11.93 -5.44 19.04
C ASN A 99 -11.73 -5.69 17.53
N ALA A 100 -12.57 -6.54 16.93
CA ALA A 100 -12.43 -7.04 15.56
C ALA A 100 -13.29 -6.28 14.52
N CYS A 101 -14.07 -5.28 14.95
CA CYS A 101 -14.88 -4.43 14.08
C CYS A 101 -14.01 -3.64 13.10
N VAL A 102 -13.83 -4.16 11.89
CA VAL A 102 -13.20 -3.47 10.75
C VAL A 102 -14.29 -3.20 9.71
N MET A 103 -14.58 -1.92 9.48
CA MET A 103 -15.63 -1.48 8.56
C MET A 103 -15.26 -0.21 7.81
N SER A 104 -15.71 -0.10 6.57
CA SER A 104 -15.69 1.14 5.79
C SER A 104 -17.10 1.52 5.33
N PHE A 105 -17.45 2.79 5.53
CA PHE A 105 -18.73 3.39 5.17
C PHE A 105 -18.53 4.31 3.97
N ASP A 106 -19.11 3.96 2.82
CA ASP A 106 -19.07 4.74 1.60
C ASP A 106 -20.49 5.25 1.30
N SER A 107 -20.69 6.57 1.26
CA SER A 107 -22.02 7.19 1.23
C SER A 107 -22.10 8.28 0.18
N ASN A 108 -23.15 8.21 -0.64
CA ASN A 108 -23.45 9.20 -1.68
C ASN A 108 -24.37 10.34 -1.19
N CYS A 109 -24.63 10.41 0.12
CA CYS A 109 -25.49 11.43 0.71
C CYS A 109 -24.90 12.84 0.58
N ALA A 110 -25.75 13.82 0.25
CA ALA A 110 -25.34 15.22 0.15
C ALA A 110 -24.82 15.72 1.51
N GLY A 111 -23.58 16.22 1.53
CA GLY A 111 -22.91 16.63 2.79
C GLY A 111 -22.27 15.48 3.57
N ALA A 112 -22.19 14.27 3.02
CA ALA A 112 -21.37 13.20 3.61
C ALA A 112 -19.91 13.68 3.79
N PRO A 113 -19.26 13.36 4.93
CA PRO A 113 -17.91 13.81 5.20
C PRO A 113 -16.91 13.18 4.22
N ALA A 114 -15.89 13.95 3.85
CA ALA A 114 -14.71 13.42 3.17
C ALA A 114 -14.01 12.35 4.03
N CYS A 115 -13.13 11.56 3.40
CA CYS A 115 -12.41 10.46 4.06
C CYS A 115 -11.90 10.86 5.45
N SER A 116 -12.43 10.16 6.45
CA SER A 116 -12.16 10.41 7.87
C SER A 116 -12.13 9.08 8.63
N THR A 117 -11.31 9.06 9.67
CA THR A 117 -11.17 7.94 10.60
C THR A 117 -11.67 8.36 11.96
N ARG A 118 -12.69 7.68 12.49
CA ARG A 118 -13.00 7.79 13.92
C ARG A 118 -12.14 6.82 14.68
N VAL A 119 -11.37 7.33 15.63
CA VAL A 119 -10.62 6.54 16.60
C VAL A 119 -11.39 6.58 17.91
N THR A 120 -11.82 5.42 18.39
CA THR A 120 -12.63 5.28 19.61
C THR A 120 -11.88 4.51 20.67
N TYR A 121 -12.09 4.87 21.93
CA TYR A 121 -11.19 4.55 23.03
C TYR A 121 -11.82 3.65 24.09
N GLY A 122 -11.05 2.67 24.56
CA GLY A 122 -11.42 1.86 25.71
C GLY A 122 -11.36 2.64 27.04
N PRO A 123 -11.96 2.10 28.11
CA PRO A 123 -12.28 2.83 29.35
C PRO A 123 -11.07 3.29 30.19
N LYS A 124 -9.84 3.00 29.74
CA LYS A 124 -8.60 3.48 30.37
C LYS A 124 -8.13 4.84 29.84
N TRP A 125 -8.69 5.35 28.74
CA TRP A 125 -8.16 6.51 28.00
C TRP A 125 -8.20 7.82 28.80
N ILE A 126 -7.06 8.51 28.81
CA ILE A 126 -6.83 9.76 29.53
C ILE A 126 -7.13 10.92 28.58
N HIS A 127 -8.23 11.63 28.86
CA HIS A 127 -8.72 12.74 28.06
C HIS A 127 -9.41 13.78 28.96
N ALA A 128 -9.50 15.02 28.48
CA ALA A 128 -10.17 16.13 29.18
C ALA A 128 -11.60 16.41 28.67
N ASN A 129 -11.97 15.81 27.54
CA ASN A 129 -13.31 15.86 26.95
C ASN A 129 -14.22 14.79 27.61
N PRO A 130 -15.55 14.81 27.36
CA PRO A 130 -16.47 13.78 27.85
C PRO A 130 -16.83 12.69 26.83
N GLY A 131 -16.43 12.84 25.56
CA GLY A 131 -16.69 11.85 24.50
C GLY A 131 -15.58 10.81 24.41
N THR A 132 -15.92 9.56 24.07
CA THR A 132 -14.99 8.40 24.05
C THR A 132 -14.23 8.22 22.74
N TYR A 133 -14.20 9.23 21.86
CA TYR A 133 -13.62 9.16 20.52
C TYR A 133 -13.20 10.54 20.02
N ASP A 134 -12.37 10.57 18.97
CA ASP A 134 -12.21 11.73 18.09
C ASP A 134 -12.30 11.30 16.62
N ASP A 135 -12.76 12.21 15.75
CA ASP A 135 -12.71 12.05 14.29
C ASP A 135 -11.45 12.75 13.74
N VAL A 136 -10.69 12.05 12.90
CA VAL A 136 -9.48 12.55 12.25
C VAL A 136 -9.66 12.54 10.73
N ALA A 137 -9.15 13.55 10.03
CA ALA A 137 -9.15 13.58 8.56
C ALA A 137 -8.19 12.52 7.98
N GLY A 138 -8.58 11.89 6.87
CA GLY A 138 -7.83 10.81 6.20
C GLY A 138 -7.97 9.44 6.87
N ARG A 139 -7.13 8.49 6.44
CA ARG A 139 -7.00 7.16 7.05
C ARG A 139 -5.94 7.20 8.17
N VAL A 140 -6.32 6.77 9.37
CA VAL A 140 -5.41 6.66 10.52
C VAL A 140 -5.32 5.20 10.96
N PHE A 141 -4.10 4.74 11.23
CA PHE A 141 -3.81 3.35 11.59
C PHE A 141 -3.10 3.28 12.95
N TRP A 142 -3.20 2.13 13.61
CA TRP A 142 -2.45 1.78 14.82
C TRP A 142 -1.73 0.45 14.63
N ASP A 143 -0.49 0.41 15.10
CA ASP A 143 0.43 -0.73 15.04
C ASP A 143 0.17 -1.81 16.10
N ARG A 144 -0.81 -1.58 16.99
CA ARG A 144 -1.11 -2.37 18.18
C ARG A 144 0.01 -2.36 19.25
N ALA A 145 1.02 -1.51 19.11
CA ALA A 145 1.99 -1.27 20.17
C ALA A 145 1.38 -0.37 21.26
N CYS A 146 1.69 -0.70 22.50
CA CYS A 146 1.37 0.12 23.66
C CYS A 146 2.65 0.36 24.44
N VAL A 147 3.12 1.61 24.46
CA VAL A 147 4.34 2.01 25.14
C VAL A 147 4.01 2.33 26.60
N ASN A 148 4.69 1.69 27.55
CA ASN A 148 4.47 1.93 28.97
C ASN A 148 5.29 3.14 29.43
N GLU A 149 4.62 4.13 30.03
CA GLU A 149 5.19 5.40 30.51
C GLU A 149 4.61 5.66 31.90
N SER A 150 5.24 5.07 32.92
CA SER A 150 4.69 4.94 34.29
C SER A 150 4.20 6.28 34.86
N PRO A 151 2.96 6.37 35.39
CA PRO A 151 2.04 5.28 35.74
C PRO A 151 1.12 4.81 34.59
N ASN A 152 1.31 5.32 33.37
CA ASN A 152 0.39 5.21 32.24
C ASN A 152 0.98 4.38 31.09
N SER A 153 0.30 4.40 29.95
CA SER A 153 0.81 3.93 28.67
C SER A 153 0.24 4.77 27.51
N TYR A 154 0.83 4.71 26.31
CA TYR A 154 0.31 5.39 25.12
C TYR A 154 0.46 4.53 23.85
N ALA A 155 -0.43 4.76 22.89
CA ALA A 155 -0.28 4.29 21.52
C ALA A 155 0.28 5.42 20.65
N THR A 156 0.96 5.12 19.55
CA THR A 156 1.27 6.11 18.51
C THR A 156 0.53 5.74 17.24
N LEU A 157 -0.24 6.69 16.71
CA LEU A 157 -1.02 6.51 15.49
C LEU A 157 -0.20 6.92 14.25
N SER A 158 -0.62 6.48 13.06
CA SER A 158 0.12 6.74 11.79
C SER A 158 0.28 8.22 11.44
N ASN A 159 -0.55 9.10 12.01
CA ASN A 159 -0.45 10.56 11.91
C ASN A 159 0.43 11.21 13.01
N GLY A 160 1.12 10.40 13.83
CA GLY A 160 1.95 10.84 14.95
C GLY A 160 1.20 11.16 16.24
N TRP A 161 -0.13 11.08 16.26
CA TRP A 161 -0.93 11.38 17.45
C TRP A 161 -0.77 10.30 18.53
N LYS A 162 -0.70 10.72 19.80
CA LYS A 162 -0.48 9.87 20.98
C LYS A 162 -1.64 9.96 21.99
N PRO A 163 -2.67 9.11 21.88
CA PRO A 163 -3.62 8.89 22.96
C PRO A 163 -2.96 8.14 24.14
N TYR A 164 -3.16 8.63 25.36
CA TYR A 164 -2.63 8.07 26.61
C TYR A 164 -3.71 7.29 27.37
N PHE A 165 -3.31 6.28 28.15
CA PHE A 165 -4.18 5.36 28.87
C PHE A 165 -3.64 5.08 30.27
N THR A 166 -4.54 4.89 31.24
CA THR A 166 -4.21 4.61 32.64
C THR A 166 -3.63 3.19 32.83
N GLY A 167 -2.55 3.11 33.60
CA GLY A 167 -1.84 1.86 33.86
C GLY A 167 -1.01 1.37 32.67
N ALA A 168 -0.19 0.35 32.94
CA ALA A 168 0.54 -0.36 31.90
C ALA A 168 -0.41 -1.14 30.96
N ASN A 169 -0.01 -1.27 29.70
CA ASN A 169 -0.73 -1.95 28.62
C ASN A 169 -2.22 -1.53 28.56
N GLY A 170 -2.48 -0.23 28.69
CA GLY A 170 -3.83 0.34 28.77
C GLY A 170 -4.47 0.66 27.42
N CYS A 171 -3.69 0.65 26.35
CA CYS A 171 -4.11 1.03 25.01
C CYS A 171 -5.18 0.07 24.46
N ALA A 172 -6.38 0.60 24.28
CA ALA A 172 -7.50 -0.08 23.63
C ALA A 172 -8.18 0.92 22.69
N MET A 173 -8.19 0.61 21.40
CA MET A 173 -8.72 1.50 20.36
C MET A 173 -9.38 0.72 19.23
N THR A 174 -10.43 1.28 18.64
CA THR A 174 -11.16 0.77 17.47
C THR A 174 -11.35 1.85 16.41
N PHE A 175 -11.48 1.44 15.14
CA PHE A 175 -11.28 2.30 13.96
C PHE A 175 -12.43 2.18 12.97
N ARG A 176 -13.14 3.29 12.73
CA ARG A 176 -14.15 3.43 11.66
C ARG A 176 -13.59 4.27 10.53
N TYR A 177 -13.69 3.80 9.28
CA TYR A 177 -13.38 4.62 8.10
C TYR A 177 -14.68 5.07 7.42
N THR A 178 -14.86 6.36 7.20
CA THR A 178 -16.06 6.93 6.55
C THR A 178 -15.65 7.84 5.40
N GLY A 179 -16.28 7.70 4.24
CA GLY A 179 -15.96 8.49 3.03
C GLY A 179 -14.61 8.14 2.39
N CYS A 180 -14.02 6.99 2.72
CA CYS A 180 -12.67 6.60 2.31
C CYS A 180 -12.61 5.53 1.20
N GLY A 181 -13.75 5.10 0.67
CA GLY A 181 -13.85 3.86 -0.09
C GLY A 181 -13.64 2.60 0.76
N GLY A 182 -13.67 1.44 0.12
CA GLY A 182 -13.83 0.12 0.74
C GLY A 182 -12.65 -0.42 1.58
N LEU A 183 -12.56 -1.75 1.58
CA LEU A 183 -11.47 -2.56 2.11
C LEU A 183 -10.76 -3.30 0.96
N TYR A 184 -9.47 -3.59 1.12
CA TYR A 184 -8.72 -4.49 0.23
C TYR A 184 -8.34 -5.78 0.93
N ARG A 185 -7.94 -6.79 0.17
CA ARG A 185 -7.36 -8.03 0.70
C ARG A 185 -6.18 -8.46 -0.15
N ASN A 186 -5.12 -8.95 0.47
CA ASN A 186 -3.99 -9.52 -0.25
C ASN A 186 -4.36 -10.90 -0.88
N PRO A 187 -3.77 -11.25 -2.03
CA PRO A 187 -2.76 -10.49 -2.78
C PRO A 187 -3.42 -9.44 -3.69
N VAL A 188 -2.84 -8.24 -3.76
CA VAL A 188 -3.31 -7.18 -4.67
C VAL A 188 -3.04 -7.45 -6.15
N PHE A 189 -2.16 -8.41 -6.46
CA PHE A 189 -2.10 -9.02 -7.79
C PHE A 189 -1.86 -10.54 -7.68
N PRO A 190 -2.86 -11.39 -8.01
CA PRO A 190 -2.83 -12.83 -7.74
C PRO A 190 -2.08 -13.69 -8.78
N ASN A 191 -1.57 -13.09 -9.86
CA ASN A 191 -0.70 -13.77 -10.82
C ASN A 191 0.77 -13.46 -10.52
N ASP A 192 1.70 -14.14 -11.18
CA ASP A 192 3.13 -13.93 -10.95
C ASP A 192 3.55 -12.46 -11.21
N CYS A 193 4.09 -11.85 -10.16
CA CYS A 193 4.68 -10.52 -10.14
C CYS A 193 5.74 -10.52 -9.04
N ALA A 194 6.70 -11.42 -9.22
CA ALA A 194 7.83 -11.53 -8.33
C ALA A 194 8.70 -10.27 -8.38
N ASP A 195 9.33 -9.94 -7.26
CA ASP A 195 10.31 -8.85 -7.17
C ASP A 195 9.74 -7.47 -7.63
N PRO A 196 8.64 -6.98 -7.02
CA PRO A 196 7.94 -5.74 -7.43
C PRO A 196 8.69 -4.44 -7.07
N GLY A 197 9.36 -3.86 -8.05
CA GLY A 197 9.83 -2.48 -8.01
C GLY A 197 8.69 -1.49 -8.32
N VAL A 198 8.32 -0.65 -7.36
CA VAL A 198 7.19 0.30 -7.46
C VAL A 198 7.64 1.72 -7.18
N ILE A 199 7.21 2.66 -8.04
CA ILE A 199 7.32 4.11 -7.81
C ILE A 199 5.96 4.80 -7.93
N PHE A 200 5.85 6.01 -7.40
CA PHE A 200 4.74 6.93 -7.64
C PHE A 200 5.20 8.11 -8.50
N ASP A 201 4.58 8.31 -9.66
CA ASP A 201 4.90 9.40 -10.58
C ASP A 201 3.65 9.78 -11.41
N GLY A 202 3.52 11.05 -11.78
CA GLY A 202 2.40 11.53 -12.60
C GLY A 202 0.99 11.30 -12.03
N GLY A 203 0.86 11.12 -10.71
CA GLY A 203 -0.40 10.79 -10.04
C GLY A 203 -0.79 9.31 -10.09
N LYS A 204 0.13 8.41 -10.45
CA LYS A 204 -0.09 6.96 -10.47
C LYS A 204 1.07 6.21 -9.82
N TYR A 205 0.78 5.03 -9.29
CA TYR A 205 1.78 4.02 -9.01
C TYR A 205 2.12 3.28 -10.29
N ILE A 206 3.41 3.06 -10.54
CA ILE A 206 3.93 2.22 -11.62
C ILE A 206 4.70 1.08 -10.97
N ALA A 207 4.30 -0.16 -11.27
CA ALA A 207 4.95 -1.38 -10.78
C ALA A 207 5.56 -2.15 -11.95
N VAL A 208 6.77 -2.68 -11.72
CA VAL A 208 7.44 -3.65 -12.59
C VAL A 208 7.90 -4.82 -11.75
N CYS A 209 7.91 -6.01 -12.35
CA CYS A 209 8.31 -7.24 -11.66
C CYS A 209 9.07 -8.18 -12.61
N THR A 210 9.78 -9.14 -12.04
CA THR A 210 10.55 -10.19 -12.72
C THR A 210 9.74 -10.89 -13.82
N SER A 211 10.45 -11.32 -14.86
CA SER A 211 9.87 -12.03 -16.01
C SER A 211 10.65 -13.29 -16.43
N GLY A 212 11.85 -13.51 -15.87
CA GLY A 212 12.66 -14.69 -16.11
C GLY A 212 12.95 -14.90 -17.60
N GLY A 213 12.46 -16.00 -18.17
CA GLY A 213 12.63 -16.33 -19.59
C GLY A 213 11.59 -15.73 -20.55
N ALA A 214 10.50 -15.12 -20.06
CA ALA A 214 9.32 -14.76 -20.86
C ALA A 214 9.66 -13.86 -22.07
N ALA A 215 8.91 -14.02 -23.18
CA ALA A 215 9.21 -13.36 -24.46
C ALA A 215 9.19 -11.82 -24.36
N ASN A 216 8.20 -11.26 -23.67
CA ASN A 216 8.21 -9.88 -23.21
C ASN A 216 8.84 -9.83 -21.80
N ALA A 217 9.82 -8.96 -21.57
CA ALA A 217 10.46 -8.80 -20.27
C ALA A 217 9.91 -7.61 -19.48
N PHE A 218 9.84 -7.80 -18.15
CA PHE A 218 9.43 -6.82 -17.14
C PHE A 218 8.05 -6.19 -17.42
N PRO A 219 6.94 -6.92 -17.14
CA PRO A 219 5.59 -6.40 -17.27
C PRO A 219 5.37 -5.16 -16.41
N ILE A 220 5.05 -4.04 -17.06
CA ILE A 220 4.70 -2.76 -16.42
C ILE A 220 3.20 -2.80 -16.09
N ARG A 221 2.83 -2.40 -14.87
CA ARG A 221 1.45 -2.20 -14.41
C ARG A 221 1.30 -0.80 -13.82
N THR A 222 0.07 -0.29 -13.80
CA THR A 222 -0.27 0.97 -13.10
C THR A 222 -1.46 0.82 -12.17
N SER A 223 -1.49 1.62 -11.12
CA SER A 223 -2.56 1.71 -10.12
C SER A 223 -2.72 3.16 -9.63
N SER A 224 -3.89 3.50 -9.08
CA SER A 224 -4.15 4.75 -8.35
C SER A 224 -4.30 4.56 -6.84
N ASP A 225 -4.35 3.31 -6.36
CA ASP A 225 -4.81 2.92 -5.03
C ASP A 225 -3.92 1.84 -4.36
N LEU A 226 -2.86 1.39 -5.04
CA LEU A 226 -1.98 0.25 -4.72
C LEU A 226 -2.67 -1.13 -4.66
N VAL A 227 -3.96 -1.21 -5.01
CA VAL A 227 -4.79 -2.40 -4.89
C VAL A 227 -5.28 -2.89 -6.26
N THR A 228 -5.74 -1.96 -7.10
CA THR A 228 -6.26 -2.23 -8.44
C THR A 228 -5.15 -2.01 -9.47
N TRP A 229 -4.61 -3.09 -10.03
CA TRP A 229 -3.47 -3.05 -10.95
C TRP A 229 -3.82 -3.38 -12.40
N THR A 230 -3.61 -2.43 -13.30
CA THR A 230 -3.86 -2.55 -14.75
C THR A 230 -2.56 -2.73 -15.52
N GLN A 231 -2.47 -3.72 -16.41
CA GLN A 231 -1.31 -3.92 -17.30
C GLN A 231 -1.10 -2.69 -18.20
N ALA A 232 0.11 -2.15 -18.22
CA ALA A 232 0.46 -0.90 -18.91
C ALA A 232 1.58 -1.05 -19.95
N GLY A 233 2.22 -2.22 -20.05
CA GLY A 233 3.22 -2.52 -21.08
C GLY A 233 4.29 -3.48 -20.60
N PHE A 234 5.50 -3.34 -21.16
CA PHE A 234 6.70 -4.09 -20.84
C PHE A 234 7.91 -3.18 -21.02
N ILE A 235 8.95 -3.28 -20.18
CA ILE A 235 10.20 -2.51 -20.39
C ILE A 235 10.84 -2.93 -21.73
N PHE A 236 10.89 -4.24 -21.98
CA PHE A 236 11.31 -4.79 -23.27
C PHE A 236 10.22 -5.71 -23.85
N PRO A 237 9.37 -5.21 -24.77
CA PRO A 237 8.49 -6.06 -25.57
C PRO A 237 9.24 -7.16 -26.34
N SER A 238 8.53 -8.17 -26.80
CA SER A 238 9.11 -9.27 -27.58
C SER A 238 9.89 -8.74 -28.79
N GLY A 239 11.10 -9.29 -29.01
CA GLY A 239 12.04 -8.80 -30.02
C GLY A 239 12.72 -7.45 -29.71
N LYS A 240 12.55 -6.90 -28.50
CA LYS A 240 13.22 -5.66 -28.03
C LYS A 240 14.14 -5.87 -26.81
N LYS A 241 14.39 -7.12 -26.42
CA LYS A 241 15.41 -7.48 -25.42
C LYS A 241 16.81 -7.04 -25.90
N PRO A 242 17.70 -6.50 -25.04
CA PRO A 242 19.01 -6.02 -25.48
C PRO A 242 19.96 -7.12 -25.94
N ALA A 243 20.73 -6.86 -27.00
CA ALA A 243 21.55 -7.88 -27.68
C ALA A 243 22.70 -8.48 -26.84
N TRP A 244 23.05 -7.88 -25.69
CA TRP A 244 24.03 -8.45 -24.74
C TRP A 244 23.40 -9.45 -23.76
N THR A 245 22.07 -9.59 -23.73
CA THR A 245 21.33 -10.46 -22.79
C THR A 245 20.92 -11.80 -23.41
N SER A 246 20.71 -12.81 -22.58
CA SER A 246 20.26 -14.16 -22.98
C SER A 246 19.02 -14.64 -22.21
N SER A 247 19.02 -14.51 -20.88
CA SER A 247 17.94 -14.97 -20.00
C SER A 247 17.85 -14.15 -18.71
N ASP A 248 17.12 -14.67 -17.71
CA ASP A 248 17.15 -14.24 -16.31
C ASP A 248 16.81 -12.76 -16.09
N PHE A 249 15.75 -12.31 -16.75
CA PHE A 249 15.22 -10.96 -16.61
C PHE A 249 14.54 -10.82 -15.25
N TRP A 250 15.32 -10.44 -14.23
CA TRP A 250 14.94 -10.36 -12.81
C TRP A 250 15.00 -8.92 -12.26
N ALA A 251 14.29 -8.69 -11.15
CA ALA A 251 14.39 -7.51 -10.28
C ALA A 251 14.52 -6.16 -11.04
N PRO A 252 13.49 -5.74 -11.79
CA PRO A 252 13.46 -4.43 -12.43
C PRO A 252 13.04 -3.33 -11.45
N GLU A 253 13.67 -2.17 -11.53
CA GLU A 253 13.21 -0.95 -10.87
C GLU A 253 13.22 0.22 -11.85
N ILE A 254 12.10 0.93 -11.97
CA ILE A 254 12.01 2.18 -12.75
C ILE A 254 12.16 3.36 -11.80
N HIS A 255 13.16 4.22 -12.05
CA HIS A 255 13.45 5.41 -11.25
C HIS A 255 13.46 6.68 -12.09
N ARG A 256 13.01 7.79 -11.50
CA ARG A 256 13.04 9.11 -12.16
C ARG A 256 14.37 9.82 -11.90
N VAL A 257 15.23 9.88 -12.92
CA VAL A 257 16.58 10.44 -12.84
C VAL A 257 16.67 11.73 -13.66
N GLY A 258 16.62 12.87 -12.96
CA GLY A 258 16.63 14.19 -13.58
C GLY A 258 15.31 14.49 -14.31
N SER A 259 15.34 14.54 -15.64
CA SER A 259 14.18 14.74 -16.52
C SER A 259 13.72 13.45 -17.23
N ARG A 260 14.40 12.32 -17.01
CA ARG A 260 14.12 11.03 -17.65
C ARG A 260 13.84 9.94 -16.62
N TYR A 261 13.43 8.78 -17.11
CA TYR A 261 13.25 7.55 -16.33
C TYR A 261 14.35 6.57 -16.72
N ILE A 262 14.86 5.82 -15.74
CA ILE A 262 15.83 4.75 -15.95
C ILE A 262 15.28 3.48 -15.32
N ALA A 263 15.16 2.43 -16.11
CA ALA A 263 14.95 1.07 -15.68
C ALA A 263 16.32 0.45 -15.37
N TYR A 264 16.63 0.25 -14.10
CA TYR A 264 17.70 -0.65 -13.67
C TYR A 264 17.11 -2.06 -13.58
N TYR A 265 17.87 -3.08 -13.98
CA TYR A 265 17.36 -4.45 -14.03
C TYR A 265 18.49 -5.47 -14.04
N THR A 266 18.19 -6.72 -13.66
CA THR A 266 19.11 -7.86 -13.79
C THR A 266 18.84 -8.63 -15.08
N ALA A 267 19.89 -9.05 -15.77
CA ALA A 267 19.82 -10.07 -16.83
C ALA A 267 21.06 -10.96 -16.85
N ARG A 268 20.89 -12.20 -17.34
CA ARG A 268 22.01 -13.05 -17.77
C ARG A 268 22.60 -12.44 -19.03
N ALA A 269 23.87 -12.08 -18.99
CA ALA A 269 24.59 -11.67 -20.19
C ALA A 269 24.92 -12.88 -21.09
N THR A 270 25.20 -12.65 -22.37
CA THR A 270 25.57 -13.70 -23.34
C THR A 270 26.86 -14.45 -22.98
N ASN A 271 27.70 -13.91 -22.08
CA ASN A 271 28.85 -14.60 -21.49
C ASN A 271 28.54 -15.42 -20.22
N GLY A 272 27.26 -15.56 -19.85
CA GLY A 272 26.81 -16.36 -18.70
C GLY A 272 26.80 -15.64 -17.35
N VAL A 273 27.27 -14.38 -17.28
CA VAL A 273 27.36 -13.63 -16.02
C VAL A 273 26.05 -12.87 -15.73
N LEU A 274 25.50 -13.02 -14.52
CA LEU A 274 24.40 -12.17 -14.05
C LEU A 274 24.90 -10.73 -13.87
N SER A 275 24.22 -9.80 -14.55
CA SER A 275 24.70 -8.42 -14.71
C SER A 275 23.54 -7.43 -14.59
N ILE A 276 23.85 -6.24 -14.08
CA ILE A 276 22.91 -5.13 -13.98
C ILE A 276 22.94 -4.32 -15.28
N GLY A 277 21.80 -4.20 -15.94
CA GLY A 277 21.57 -3.31 -17.08
C GLY A 277 20.97 -1.96 -16.67
N ALA A 278 20.88 -1.04 -17.63
CA ALA A 278 20.25 0.26 -17.44
C ALA A 278 19.64 0.76 -18.76
N ALA A 279 18.33 0.94 -18.80
CA ALA A 279 17.61 1.43 -19.98
C ALA A 279 16.86 2.72 -19.69
N THR A 280 16.81 3.65 -20.64
CA THR A 280 16.29 5.01 -20.44
C THR A 280 15.01 5.29 -21.23
N ALA A 281 14.11 6.08 -20.67
CA ALA A 281 12.86 6.50 -21.31
C ALA A 281 12.49 7.95 -20.94
N ALA A 282 11.68 8.59 -21.79
CA ALA A 282 11.10 9.91 -21.51
C ALA A 282 9.79 9.83 -20.68
N SER A 283 9.29 8.62 -20.43
CA SER A 283 8.03 8.31 -19.72
C SER A 283 8.26 7.08 -18.84
N PRO A 284 7.60 6.97 -17.66
CA PRO A 284 7.72 5.79 -16.80
C PRO A 284 7.13 4.53 -17.44
N LEU A 285 6.33 4.66 -18.51
CA LEU A 285 5.76 3.55 -19.26
C LEU A 285 6.57 3.20 -20.53
N GLY A 286 7.75 3.81 -20.70
CA GLY A 286 8.61 3.58 -21.86
C GLY A 286 8.19 4.39 -23.10
N PRO A 287 8.65 3.99 -24.32
CA PRO A 287 9.55 2.86 -24.56
C PRO A 287 10.94 3.08 -23.94
N PHE A 288 11.55 2.00 -23.44
CA PHE A 288 12.89 2.04 -22.84
C PHE A 288 13.97 1.67 -23.86
N THR A 289 15.07 2.42 -23.87
CA THR A 289 16.25 2.21 -24.71
C THR A 289 17.44 1.82 -23.84
N ASP A 290 17.94 0.59 -23.97
CA ASP A 290 19.08 0.08 -23.20
C ASP A 290 20.43 0.74 -23.55
N LEU A 291 21.36 0.73 -22.59
CA LEU A 291 22.74 1.21 -22.72
C LEU A 291 23.60 0.41 -23.73
N GLY A 292 23.10 -0.74 -24.21
CA GLY A 292 23.76 -1.63 -25.16
C GLY A 292 24.82 -2.55 -24.53
N ARG A 293 24.98 -2.49 -23.20
CA ARG A 293 25.93 -3.24 -22.39
C ARG A 293 25.49 -3.25 -20.91
N PRO A 294 26.02 -4.16 -20.07
CA PRO A 294 25.91 -4.02 -18.63
C PRO A 294 26.36 -2.65 -18.11
N LEU A 295 25.64 -2.12 -17.12
CA LEU A 295 26.09 -1.02 -16.26
C LEU A 295 27.04 -1.55 -15.18
N ILE A 296 26.75 -2.74 -14.63
CA ILE A 296 27.63 -3.45 -13.68
C ILE A 296 27.71 -4.93 -14.08
N GLN A 297 28.92 -5.44 -14.20
CA GLN A 297 29.21 -6.88 -14.33
C GLN A 297 30.44 -7.21 -13.48
N ASP A 298 30.41 -8.36 -12.82
CA ASP A 298 31.57 -8.94 -12.13
C ASP A 298 31.57 -10.45 -12.41
N ALA A 299 32.53 -10.91 -13.20
CA ALA A 299 32.59 -12.29 -13.65
C ALA A 299 32.96 -13.29 -12.54
N THR A 300 33.36 -12.81 -11.35
CA THR A 300 33.74 -13.69 -10.23
C THR A 300 32.55 -14.18 -9.41
N MET A 301 31.42 -13.46 -9.43
CA MET A 301 30.27 -13.76 -8.57
C MET A 301 28.91 -13.27 -9.08
N GLY A 302 28.83 -12.46 -10.15
CA GLY A 302 27.58 -11.86 -10.62
C GLY A 302 27.07 -10.70 -9.74
N MET A 303 26.28 -9.82 -10.33
CA MET A 303 25.71 -8.62 -9.67
C MET A 303 24.23 -8.49 -10.06
N ILE A 304 23.34 -8.37 -9.08
CA ILE A 304 21.87 -8.35 -9.25
C ILE A 304 21.19 -7.35 -8.28
N ASP A 305 19.88 -7.19 -8.41
CA ASP A 305 18.99 -6.39 -7.54
C ASP A 305 19.46 -4.94 -7.35
N ALA A 306 19.43 -4.14 -8.41
CA ALA A 306 19.93 -2.76 -8.40
C ALA A 306 18.84 -1.73 -8.10
N THR A 307 18.89 -1.15 -6.91
CA THR A 307 18.05 0.00 -6.52
C THR A 307 18.80 1.33 -6.65
N PHE A 308 18.08 2.37 -7.05
CA PHE A 308 18.58 3.74 -7.13
C PHE A 308 17.97 4.58 -6.00
N PHE A 309 18.76 5.49 -5.43
CA PHE A 309 18.21 6.59 -4.64
C PHE A 309 18.98 7.88 -4.87
N THR A 310 18.31 9.00 -4.55
CA THR A 310 18.93 10.31 -4.43
C THR A 310 18.94 10.70 -2.96
N ASP A 311 20.08 11.16 -2.46
CA ASP A 311 20.24 11.54 -1.05
C ASP A 311 19.69 12.94 -0.73
N THR A 312 19.76 13.35 0.53
CA THR A 312 19.28 14.67 0.98
C THR A 312 20.10 15.85 0.44
N ALA A 313 21.24 15.61 -0.21
CA ALA A 313 22.08 16.61 -0.87
C ALA A 313 21.91 16.62 -2.41
N GLY A 314 21.10 15.72 -2.98
CA GLY A 314 20.90 15.58 -4.43
C GLY A 314 21.91 14.66 -5.12
N THR A 315 22.85 14.06 -4.37
CA THR A 315 23.80 13.05 -4.84
C THR A 315 23.05 11.76 -5.17
N LYS A 316 23.42 11.12 -6.26
CA LYS A 316 22.78 9.88 -6.74
C LYS A 316 23.62 8.70 -6.33
N TYR A 317 22.94 7.63 -5.93
CA TYR A 317 23.55 6.38 -5.52
C TYR A 317 22.84 5.21 -6.19
N LEU A 318 23.62 4.20 -6.52
CA LEU A 318 23.12 2.89 -6.91
C LEU A 318 23.56 1.89 -5.84
N VAL A 319 22.66 1.01 -5.43
CA VAL A 319 22.87 -0.01 -4.39
C VAL A 319 22.43 -1.36 -4.95
N TRP A 320 23.23 -2.40 -4.77
CA TRP A 320 23.00 -3.70 -5.40
C TRP A 320 23.64 -4.84 -4.61
N LYS A 321 23.20 -6.09 -4.80
CA LYS A 321 23.90 -7.26 -4.23
C LYS A 321 24.93 -7.84 -5.19
N ALA A 322 25.94 -8.49 -4.62
CA ALA A 322 26.72 -9.48 -5.33
C ALA A 322 26.12 -10.88 -5.13
N ASP A 323 26.01 -11.69 -6.18
CA ASP A 323 25.38 -13.01 -6.15
C ASP A 323 26.32 -14.11 -5.63
N GLY A 324 27.07 -13.80 -4.56
CA GLY A 324 28.09 -14.66 -3.96
C GLY A 324 27.58 -16.06 -3.57
N ASN A 325 26.28 -16.19 -3.29
CA ASN A 325 25.60 -17.48 -3.09
C ASN A 325 25.78 -18.45 -4.27
N ALA A 326 25.87 -17.98 -5.51
CA ALA A 326 26.12 -18.83 -6.69
C ALA A 326 27.54 -19.40 -6.76
N VAL A 327 28.48 -18.85 -5.96
CA VAL A 327 29.89 -19.25 -5.89
C VAL A 327 30.34 -19.63 -4.47
N GLY A 328 29.38 -19.92 -3.57
CA GLY A 328 29.67 -20.36 -2.19
C GLY A 328 30.25 -19.29 -1.27
N GLN A 329 30.15 -18.02 -1.64
CA GLN A 329 30.67 -16.86 -0.89
C GLN A 329 29.56 -16.11 -0.15
N LYS A 330 29.96 -15.16 0.71
CA LYS A 330 29.04 -14.18 1.30
C LYS A 330 28.36 -13.33 0.23
N THR A 331 27.21 -12.77 0.60
CA THR A 331 26.36 -11.89 -0.21
C THR A 331 26.45 -10.45 0.31
N PRO A 332 27.48 -9.66 -0.08
CA PRO A 332 27.52 -8.25 0.25
C PRO A 332 26.51 -7.45 -0.57
N ILE A 333 25.83 -6.51 0.08
CA ILE A 333 25.15 -5.41 -0.59
C ILE A 333 26.14 -4.24 -0.68
N TYR A 334 26.41 -3.81 -1.90
CA TYR A 334 27.28 -2.68 -2.21
C TYR A 334 26.48 -1.41 -2.45
N GLY A 335 27.08 -0.26 -2.17
CA GLY A 335 26.60 1.04 -2.60
C GLY A 335 27.72 1.88 -3.21
N GLN A 336 27.41 2.67 -4.23
CA GLN A 336 28.38 3.56 -4.87
C GLN A 336 27.68 4.80 -5.44
N ALA A 337 28.40 5.93 -5.48
CA ALA A 337 27.90 7.16 -6.07
C ALA A 337 27.73 6.98 -7.59
N LEU A 338 26.73 7.64 -8.16
CA LEU A 338 26.32 7.52 -9.55
C LEU A 338 26.44 8.88 -10.25
N SER A 339 26.76 8.86 -11.54
CA SER A 339 26.82 10.06 -12.38
C SER A 339 25.52 10.87 -12.32
N ALA A 340 25.60 12.18 -12.56
CA ALA A 340 24.44 13.06 -12.54
C ALA A 340 23.32 12.63 -13.50
N ASP A 341 23.69 11.93 -14.59
CA ASP A 341 22.78 11.39 -15.59
C ASP A 341 22.23 9.98 -15.25
N GLY A 342 22.88 9.24 -14.34
CA GLY A 342 22.45 7.91 -13.88
C GLY A 342 23.04 6.70 -14.61
N LEU A 343 23.99 6.88 -15.54
CA LEU A 343 24.49 5.81 -16.43
C LEU A 343 25.97 5.43 -16.24
N SER A 344 26.66 5.93 -15.21
CA SER A 344 27.99 5.43 -14.83
C SER A 344 28.28 5.58 -13.33
N LEU A 345 29.02 4.61 -12.77
CA LEU A 345 29.47 4.65 -11.38
C LEU A 345 30.61 5.64 -11.18
N THR A 346 30.68 6.25 -9.99
CA THR A 346 31.65 7.28 -9.61
C THR A 346 32.13 7.06 -8.16
N GLY A 347 33.25 7.67 -7.77
CA GLY A 347 33.86 7.43 -6.45
C GLY A 347 34.23 5.95 -6.23
N ALA A 348 34.21 5.50 -4.98
CA ALA A 348 34.55 4.13 -4.59
C ALA A 348 33.32 3.30 -4.18
N ARG A 349 33.30 2.02 -4.55
CA ARG A 349 32.33 1.01 -4.08
C ARG A 349 32.51 0.77 -2.57
N GLN A 350 31.42 0.84 -1.80
CA GLN A 350 31.41 0.53 -0.37
C GLN A 350 30.53 -0.69 -0.10
N THR A 351 30.90 -1.53 0.87
CA THR A 351 30.01 -2.59 1.39
C THR A 351 29.10 -1.98 2.46
N LEU A 352 27.79 -1.99 2.24
CA LEU A 352 26.82 -1.43 3.18
C LEU A 352 26.50 -2.42 4.29
N ILE A 353 26.17 -3.66 3.90
CA ILE A 353 25.94 -4.82 4.78
C ILE A 353 26.39 -6.11 4.07
N THR A 354 26.52 -7.19 4.85
CA THR A 354 26.72 -8.57 4.38
C THR A 354 25.85 -9.50 5.22
N ASN A 355 25.66 -10.76 4.84
CA ASN A 355 24.93 -11.72 5.67
C ASN A 355 25.71 -12.02 6.97
N ASP A 356 25.11 -11.67 8.12
CA ASP A 356 25.71 -11.74 9.46
C ASP A 356 24.70 -11.93 10.62
N ARG A 357 23.39 -11.87 10.38
CA ARG A 357 22.36 -12.25 11.37
C ARG A 357 21.93 -13.70 11.16
N SER A 358 21.59 -14.38 12.26
CA SER A 358 21.20 -15.81 12.24
C SER A 358 19.97 -16.11 11.38
N TRP A 359 19.07 -15.14 11.17
CA TRP A 359 17.87 -15.31 10.34
C TRP A 359 18.14 -15.15 8.83
N GLU A 360 19.25 -14.53 8.43
CA GLU A 360 19.59 -14.23 7.02
C GLU A 360 20.19 -15.44 6.28
N GLY A 361 20.73 -16.42 7.00
CA GLY A 361 21.37 -17.59 6.40
C GLY A 361 22.49 -17.22 5.42
N GLY A 362 22.43 -17.75 4.19
CA GLY A 362 23.43 -17.52 3.15
C GLY A 362 23.28 -16.22 2.35
N VAL A 363 22.15 -15.51 2.50
CA VAL A 363 21.73 -14.46 1.55
C VAL A 363 21.30 -13.19 2.28
N VAL A 364 21.83 -12.04 1.84
CA VAL A 364 21.09 -10.77 1.88
C VAL A 364 21.02 -10.18 0.48
N GLU A 365 19.84 -9.70 0.10
CA GLU A 365 19.50 -9.28 -1.26
C GLU A 365 18.35 -8.27 -1.30
N ALA A 366 17.82 -7.94 -2.49
CA ALA A 366 16.71 -7.01 -2.66
C ALA A 366 16.83 -5.69 -1.86
N PRO A 367 17.92 -4.91 -2.03
CA PRO A 367 18.09 -3.65 -1.34
C PRO A 367 17.02 -2.64 -1.79
N TRP A 368 16.41 -1.90 -0.85
CA TRP A 368 15.61 -0.71 -1.15
C TRP A 368 15.93 0.39 -0.12
N VAL A 369 16.19 1.62 -0.57
CA VAL A 369 16.68 2.71 0.31
C VAL A 369 15.66 3.83 0.47
N VAL A 370 15.33 4.16 1.72
CA VAL A 370 14.45 5.28 2.09
C VAL A 370 15.20 6.29 2.95
N ALA A 371 15.31 7.54 2.51
CA ALA A 371 15.78 8.64 3.34
C ALA A 371 14.60 9.21 4.16
N LYS A 372 14.68 9.15 5.50
CA LYS A 372 13.63 9.63 6.41
C LYS A 372 14.20 10.08 7.76
N ASP A 373 13.72 11.19 8.28
CA ASP A 373 13.99 11.73 9.63
C ASP A 373 15.50 11.80 10.01
N GLY A 374 16.36 12.14 9.04
CA GLY A 374 17.81 12.23 9.23
C GLY A 374 18.57 10.90 9.09
N TYR A 375 17.89 9.81 8.72
CA TYR A 375 18.48 8.50 8.49
C TYR A 375 18.23 7.99 7.06
N TYR A 376 19.11 7.11 6.61
CA TYR A 376 18.94 6.25 5.44
C TYR A 376 18.58 4.85 5.93
N TYR A 377 17.41 4.35 5.56
CA TYR A 377 16.94 3.00 5.89
C TYR A 377 17.13 2.11 4.67
N LEU A 378 18.04 1.15 4.77
CA LEU A 378 18.22 0.07 3.82
C LEU A 378 17.32 -1.10 4.25
N PHE A 379 16.20 -1.26 3.56
CA PHE A 379 15.42 -2.49 3.56
C PHE A 379 16.17 -3.53 2.72
N TYR A 380 16.14 -4.79 3.14
CA TYR A 380 16.77 -5.90 2.40
C TYR A 380 16.05 -7.20 2.73
N SER A 381 16.00 -8.13 1.76
CA SER A 381 15.56 -9.50 2.03
C SER A 381 16.73 -10.36 2.50
N GLY A 382 16.43 -11.40 3.26
CA GLY A 382 17.42 -12.39 3.68
C GLY A 382 16.88 -13.81 3.58
N ASN A 383 17.81 -14.77 3.55
CA ASN A 383 17.57 -16.20 3.39
C ASN A 383 17.04 -16.60 1.99
N ALA A 384 16.46 -17.80 1.86
CA ALA A 384 16.14 -18.40 0.55
C ALA A 384 14.74 -18.04 0.02
N TYR A 385 14.66 -17.32 -1.11
CA TYR A 385 13.42 -16.85 -1.75
C TYR A 385 12.37 -17.94 -2.07
N TYR A 386 12.77 -19.21 -2.11
CA TYR A 386 11.95 -20.35 -2.53
C TYR A 386 11.30 -21.13 -1.38
N ASN A 387 11.31 -20.60 -0.14
CA ASN A 387 10.63 -21.20 1.00
C ASN A 387 10.38 -20.19 2.13
N GLY A 388 9.69 -20.63 3.18
CA GLY A 388 9.27 -19.84 4.32
C GLY A 388 10.36 -19.24 5.22
N THR A 389 11.65 -19.45 4.94
CA THR A 389 12.74 -18.73 5.61
C THR A 389 12.95 -17.31 5.08
N TYR A 390 12.46 -16.98 3.88
CA TYR A 390 12.59 -15.65 3.31
C TYR A 390 11.85 -14.59 4.16
N ALA A 391 12.52 -13.47 4.39
CA ALA A 391 12.07 -12.41 5.29
C ALA A 391 12.74 -11.08 4.95
N ILE A 392 12.12 -9.95 5.33
CA ILE A 392 12.69 -8.61 5.14
C ILE A 392 13.24 -8.06 6.45
N GLY A 393 14.50 -7.64 6.44
CA GLY A 393 15.18 -6.90 7.50
C GLY A 393 15.38 -5.44 7.12
N VAL A 394 15.81 -4.64 8.11
CA VAL A 394 16.18 -3.23 7.90
C VAL A 394 17.47 -2.90 8.62
N ALA A 395 18.33 -2.13 7.96
CA ALA A 395 19.46 -1.45 8.56
C ALA A 395 19.31 0.07 8.40
N ARG A 396 19.86 0.87 9.33
CA ARG A 396 19.86 2.33 9.22
C ARG A 396 21.26 2.94 9.36
N ALA A 397 21.50 4.03 8.65
CA ALA A 397 22.71 4.85 8.72
C ALA A 397 22.34 6.35 8.77
N THR A 398 23.28 7.19 9.20
CA THR A 398 23.17 8.67 9.10
C THR A 398 23.89 9.23 7.86
N SER A 399 24.35 8.35 6.97
CA SER A 399 25.12 8.66 5.76
C SER A 399 24.69 7.69 4.64
N PRO A 400 24.61 8.12 3.36
CA PRO A 400 24.12 7.31 2.25
C PRO A 400 24.82 5.95 2.12
N LEU A 401 26.14 5.92 2.32
CA LEU A 401 26.99 4.74 2.19
C LEU A 401 27.37 4.11 3.55
N GLY A 402 26.64 4.43 4.62
CA GLY A 402 26.85 3.82 5.93
C GLY A 402 27.86 4.56 6.83
N PRO A 403 28.35 3.90 7.90
CA PRO A 403 28.09 2.50 8.26
C PRO A 403 26.62 2.23 8.63
N TYR A 404 26.09 1.09 8.18
CA TYR A 404 24.70 0.68 8.44
C TYR A 404 24.61 -0.20 9.69
N THR A 405 23.73 0.18 10.63
CA THR A 405 23.38 -0.64 11.80
C THR A 405 22.11 -1.44 11.49
N LYS A 406 22.19 -2.77 11.46
CA LYS A 406 21.03 -3.66 11.29
C LYS A 406 20.16 -3.74 12.55
N ALA A 407 18.84 -3.78 12.37
CA ALA A 407 17.91 -4.32 13.36
C ALA A 407 18.29 -5.77 13.75
N SER A 408 17.80 -6.25 14.89
CA SER A 408 18.11 -7.59 15.42
C SER A 408 17.28 -8.70 14.79
N ALA A 409 16.08 -8.38 14.31
CA ALA A 409 15.09 -9.31 13.77
C ALA A 409 14.49 -8.77 12.46
N PRO A 410 13.93 -9.63 11.59
CA PRO A 410 13.20 -9.18 10.41
C PRO A 410 11.87 -8.49 10.79
N ILE A 411 11.48 -7.51 9.99
CA ILE A 411 10.22 -6.75 10.15
C ILE A 411 9.03 -7.39 9.43
N LEU A 412 9.29 -8.29 8.47
CA LEU A 412 8.32 -9.04 7.69
C LEU A 412 8.85 -10.47 7.50
N LYS A 413 7.99 -11.48 7.68
CA LYS A 413 8.36 -12.91 7.61
C LYS A 413 7.12 -13.78 7.40
N THR A 414 7.32 -15.04 7.05
CA THR A 414 6.28 -16.06 6.87
C THR A 414 5.26 -16.12 8.02
N VAL A 415 3.98 -16.25 7.65
CA VAL A 415 2.82 -16.45 8.54
C VAL A 415 1.89 -17.52 7.94
N PRO A 416 0.99 -18.15 8.72
CA PRO A 416 0.00 -19.07 8.17
C PRO A 416 -0.82 -18.40 7.05
N GLY A 417 -0.68 -18.88 5.82
CA GLY A 417 -1.31 -18.32 4.62
C GLY A 417 -0.39 -17.54 3.68
N TRP A 418 0.81 -17.14 4.10
CA TRP A 418 1.79 -16.43 3.27
C TRP A 418 3.22 -16.93 3.53
N GLU A 419 3.80 -17.61 2.54
CA GLU A 419 5.15 -18.18 2.61
C GLU A 419 6.18 -17.30 1.89
N GLY A 420 7.34 -17.11 2.53
CA GLY A 420 8.50 -16.41 1.98
C GLY A 420 8.23 -14.97 1.53
N PRO A 421 7.66 -14.09 2.38
CA PRO A 421 7.42 -12.70 2.01
C PRO A 421 8.73 -11.92 1.94
N GLY A 422 9.04 -11.37 0.77
CA GLY A 422 10.30 -10.67 0.51
C GLY A 422 10.31 -9.89 -0.80
N HIS A 423 11.49 -9.39 -1.16
CA HIS A 423 11.82 -8.48 -2.26
C HIS A 423 10.71 -7.46 -2.57
N GLY A 424 10.82 -6.27 -1.99
CA GLY A 424 9.78 -5.25 -2.10
C GLY A 424 10.29 -3.82 -2.03
N SER A 425 9.46 -2.93 -2.55
CA SER A 425 9.68 -1.49 -2.62
C SER A 425 8.82 -0.75 -1.60
N VAL A 426 9.35 0.36 -1.08
CA VAL A 426 8.65 1.21 -0.10
C VAL A 426 8.18 2.50 -0.76
N VAL A 427 6.88 2.74 -0.71
CA VAL A 427 6.21 3.90 -1.32
C VAL A 427 5.30 4.61 -0.30
N THR A 428 4.91 5.84 -0.62
CA THR A 428 3.85 6.55 0.12
C THR A 428 2.50 6.24 -0.52
N SER A 429 1.53 5.82 0.27
CA SER A 429 0.17 5.48 -0.17
C SER A 429 -0.72 6.70 -0.42
N PRO A 430 -1.92 6.55 -1.02
CA PRO A 430 -2.86 7.65 -1.22
C PRO A 430 -3.26 8.37 0.09
N SER A 431 -3.27 7.67 1.22
CA SER A 431 -3.53 8.27 2.53
C SER A 431 -2.33 9.03 3.13
N GLY A 432 -1.16 9.01 2.47
CA GLY A 432 0.06 9.65 2.95
C GLY A 432 0.90 8.80 3.91
N THR A 433 0.56 7.52 4.10
CA THR A 433 1.33 6.61 4.98
C THR A 433 2.39 5.84 4.21
N SER A 434 3.42 5.34 4.89
CA SER A 434 4.40 4.44 4.27
C SER A 434 3.83 3.04 4.15
N VAL A 435 3.94 2.45 2.96
CA VAL A 435 3.54 1.07 2.70
C VAL A 435 4.63 0.35 1.92
N MET A 436 4.71 -0.96 2.07
CA MET A 436 5.60 -1.82 1.30
C MET A 436 4.78 -2.60 0.27
N VAL A 437 5.23 -2.61 -0.98
CA VAL A 437 4.76 -3.53 -2.01
C VAL A 437 5.82 -4.61 -2.20
N TYR A 438 5.48 -5.88 -2.00
CA TYR A 438 6.43 -6.99 -1.89
C TYR A 438 5.83 -8.27 -2.48
N HIS A 439 6.65 -9.32 -2.68
CA HIS A 439 6.13 -10.62 -3.11
C HIS A 439 5.99 -11.60 -1.95
N ALA A 440 5.09 -12.58 -2.10
CA ALA A 440 5.05 -13.81 -1.31
C ALA A 440 4.60 -14.97 -2.21
N TRP A 441 4.89 -16.22 -1.84
CA TRP A 441 4.35 -17.36 -2.55
C TRP A 441 2.85 -17.51 -2.31
N ASN A 442 2.11 -17.84 -3.36
CA ASN A 442 0.73 -18.29 -3.23
C ASN A 442 0.66 -19.68 -2.55
N SER A 443 -0.50 -20.07 -2.04
CA SER A 443 -0.68 -21.34 -1.31
C SER A 443 -0.45 -22.61 -2.15
N ALA A 444 -0.41 -22.49 -3.48
CA ALA A 444 -0.06 -23.57 -4.39
C ALA A 444 1.46 -23.64 -4.70
N HIS A 445 2.25 -22.67 -4.21
CA HIS A 445 3.67 -22.49 -4.50
C HIS A 445 4.00 -22.42 -6.01
N THR A 446 3.07 -21.91 -6.82
CA THR A 446 3.18 -21.80 -8.29
C THR A 446 3.54 -20.41 -8.80
N ALA A 447 3.34 -19.36 -7.98
CA ALA A 447 3.64 -17.98 -8.34
C ALA A 447 4.04 -17.17 -7.11
N ARG A 448 4.94 -16.20 -7.31
CA ARG A 448 5.26 -15.16 -6.33
C ARG A 448 4.34 -13.97 -6.64
N VAL A 449 3.28 -13.85 -5.84
CA VAL A 449 2.18 -12.89 -6.02
C VAL A 449 2.48 -11.58 -5.29
N MET A 450 1.91 -10.47 -5.76
CA MET A 450 2.20 -9.13 -5.20
C MET A 450 1.24 -8.80 -4.07
N LEU A 451 1.81 -8.39 -2.94
CA LEU A 451 1.12 -7.95 -1.74
C LEU A 451 1.44 -6.48 -1.43
N VAL A 452 0.55 -5.82 -0.68
CA VAL A 452 0.84 -4.51 -0.05
C VAL A 452 0.43 -4.54 1.43
N ASP A 453 1.25 -3.95 2.30
CA ASP A 453 0.94 -3.74 3.71
C ASP A 453 1.62 -2.48 4.27
N ALA A 454 1.05 -1.92 5.34
CA ALA A 454 1.55 -0.69 5.97
C ALA A 454 2.85 -0.89 6.76
N ILE A 455 3.75 0.09 6.61
CA ILE A 455 4.96 0.25 7.43
C ILE A 455 4.68 1.26 8.52
N VAL A 456 4.83 0.83 9.77
CA VAL A 456 4.71 1.68 10.95
C VAL A 456 6.11 2.14 11.36
N TRP A 457 6.30 3.45 11.44
CA TRP A 457 7.49 4.07 11.99
C TRP A 457 7.32 4.37 13.48
N SER A 458 8.13 3.75 14.33
CA SER A 458 8.13 3.97 15.79
C SER A 458 9.56 4.02 16.33
N ASN A 459 9.85 4.99 17.20
CA ASN A 459 11.18 5.19 17.82
C ASN A 459 12.37 5.21 16.82
N GLY A 460 12.15 5.71 15.59
CA GLY A 460 13.15 5.75 14.53
C GLY A 460 13.44 4.40 13.86
N TRP A 461 12.48 3.46 13.89
CA TRP A 461 12.55 2.19 13.16
C TRP A 461 11.23 1.87 12.45
N PRO A 462 11.26 1.29 11.25
CA PRO A 462 10.09 0.73 10.59
C PRO A 462 9.73 -0.65 11.18
N SER A 463 8.46 -1.02 11.09
CA SER A 463 7.92 -2.34 11.47
C SER A 463 6.64 -2.63 10.68
N MET A 464 6.26 -3.91 10.54
CA MET A 464 5.03 -4.30 9.84
C MET A 464 4.21 -5.32 10.67
N PRO A 465 3.78 -4.97 11.91
CA PRO A 465 3.22 -5.93 12.88
C PRO A 465 1.87 -6.56 12.47
N ALA A 466 1.25 -6.07 11.40
CA ALA A 466 0.00 -6.58 10.84
C ALA A 466 0.19 -7.33 9.50
N ALA A 467 1.43 -7.60 9.11
CA ALA A 467 1.81 -8.14 7.80
C ALA A 467 2.60 -9.47 7.89
N PRO A 468 2.55 -10.34 6.86
CA PRO A 468 1.67 -10.26 5.69
C PRO A 468 0.17 -10.38 6.05
N SER A 469 -0.67 -9.52 5.48
CA SER A 469 -2.09 -9.53 5.84
C SER A 469 -2.87 -10.70 5.20
N VAL A 470 -3.44 -11.54 6.06
CA VAL A 470 -4.29 -12.70 5.70
C VAL A 470 -5.79 -12.39 5.77
N SER A 471 -6.14 -11.18 6.20
CA SER A 471 -7.51 -10.70 6.38
C SER A 471 -7.68 -9.33 5.71
N SER A 472 -8.89 -9.02 5.25
CA SER A 472 -9.22 -7.71 4.69
C SER A 472 -8.78 -6.53 5.57
N ARG A 473 -8.28 -5.48 4.91
CA ARG A 473 -7.63 -4.29 5.46
C ARG A 473 -8.28 -3.02 4.91
N PRO A 474 -8.21 -1.88 5.63
CA PRO A 474 -8.57 -0.58 5.05
C PRO A 474 -7.64 -0.25 3.87
N MET A 475 -8.14 0.38 2.79
CA MET A 475 -7.28 0.76 1.64
C MET A 475 -6.01 1.52 2.07
N PRO A 476 -4.87 1.37 1.35
CA PRO A 476 -3.63 2.09 1.61
C PRO A 476 -3.76 3.62 1.76
#